data_AF-G3MJ25-F1
#
_entry.id   AF-G3MJ25-F1
#
_cell.length_a   1.000
_cell.length_b   1.000
_cell.length_c   1.000
_cell.angle_alpha   90.00
_cell.angle_beta   90.00
_cell.angle_gamma   90.00
#
_symmetry.space_group_name_H-M   'P 1'
#
loop_
_entity.id
_entity.type
_entity.pdbx_description
1 polymer ?
#
loop_
_entity_poly.entity_id
_entity_poly.type
_entity_poly.pdbx_seq_one_letter_code
_entity_poly.pdbx_strand_id
1 'polypeptide(L)'
;TCIETAVDMRARRQSGSKASLLSMMKIFLVFLAFYVGEIYCTQGKYCLLGNYRVYDEKSHLDTENPCARRYCSLKKQPFVRIMKCRSQGAPECRDPNQEGSRFPKCCTEKPWCTQEQLEKMRQKDVADKEKEVRQQLLNSL
;
A
#
# COMPACT_ATOMS: atom_id res chain seq x y z
N THR A 1 -1.75 -13.44 -3.13
CA THR A 1 -0.74 -14.46 -3.48
C THR A 1 -0.93 -14.79 -4.94
N CYS A 2 -0.15 -14.17 -5.83
CA CYS A 2 -0.12 -14.60 -7.23
C CYS A 2 0.78 -15.84 -7.29
N ILE A 3 0.24 -16.94 -7.80
CA ILE A 3 1.03 -18.16 -8.02
C ILE A 3 1.89 -17.88 -9.26
N GLU A 4 3.18 -17.65 -9.07
CA GLU A 4 4.17 -17.72 -10.15
C GLU A 4 4.32 -19.19 -10.57
N THR A 5 3.47 -19.67 -11.46
CA THR A 5 3.74 -20.91 -12.19
C THR A 5 4.58 -20.58 -13.42
N ALA A 6 5.90 -20.62 -13.25
CA ALA A 6 6.83 -20.77 -14.36
C ALA A 6 6.59 -22.15 -15.00
N VAL A 7 5.81 -22.19 -16.08
CA VAL A 7 5.63 -23.41 -16.89
C VAL A 7 6.70 -23.43 -17.97
N ASP A 8 7.78 -24.15 -17.71
CA ASP A 8 8.79 -24.54 -18.69
C ASP A 8 8.17 -25.51 -19.71
N MET A 9 7.79 -24.99 -20.88
CA MET A 9 7.24 -25.79 -21.98
C MET A 9 8.35 -26.49 -22.77
N ARG A 10 8.81 -27.65 -22.30
CA ARG A 10 9.50 -28.62 -23.17
C ARG A 10 8.48 -29.30 -24.09
N ALA A 11 8.31 -28.75 -25.28
CA ALA A 11 7.57 -29.36 -26.37
C ALA A 11 8.24 -30.68 -26.82
N ARG A 12 7.64 -31.83 -26.53
CA ARG A 12 7.92 -33.09 -27.25
C ARG A 12 6.91 -33.24 -28.39
N ARG A 13 7.41 -33.13 -29.62
CA ARG A 13 6.72 -33.56 -30.85
C ARG A 13 6.37 -35.05 -30.74
N GLN A 14 5.08 -35.39 -30.90
CA GLN A 14 4.70 -36.66 -31.49
C GLN A 14 3.59 -36.46 -32.53
N SER A 15 3.82 -37.10 -33.66
CA SER A 15 3.03 -37.17 -34.88
C SER A 15 1.79 -38.04 -34.68
N GLY A 16 0.65 -37.66 -35.28
CA GLY A 16 -0.40 -38.63 -35.61
C GLY A 16 -1.84 -38.11 -35.58
N SER A 17 -2.49 -38.19 -36.74
CA SER A 17 -3.93 -38.35 -36.95
C SER A 17 -4.84 -37.10 -37.00
N LYS A 18 -5.32 -36.82 -38.22
CA LYS A 18 -6.13 -35.67 -38.67
C LYS A 18 -7.58 -35.63 -38.15
N ALA A 19 -7.95 -36.41 -37.12
CA ALA A 19 -9.32 -36.46 -36.58
C ALA A 19 -9.50 -35.71 -35.24
N SER A 20 -8.43 -35.16 -34.65
CA SER A 20 -8.43 -34.63 -33.28
C SER A 20 -8.44 -33.08 -33.18
N LEU A 21 -8.32 -32.37 -34.30
CA LEU A 21 -8.10 -30.91 -34.31
C LEU A 21 -9.30 -30.09 -33.78
N LEU A 22 -10.52 -30.47 -34.12
CA LEU A 22 -11.74 -29.76 -33.69
C LEU A 22 -12.06 -29.95 -32.20
N SER A 23 -11.72 -31.11 -31.63
CA SER A 23 -11.88 -31.40 -30.20
C SER A 23 -10.81 -30.70 -29.37
N MET A 24 -9.55 -30.74 -29.83
CA MET A 24 -8.44 -30.00 -29.22
C MET A 24 -8.66 -28.49 -29.19
N MET A 25 -9.19 -27.89 -30.27
CA MET A 25 -9.49 -26.45 -30.30
C MET A 25 -10.50 -26.02 -29.23
N LYS A 26 -11.55 -26.82 -28.98
CA LYS A 26 -12.56 -26.50 -27.96
C LYS A 26 -11.97 -26.54 -26.56
N ILE A 27 -11.17 -27.56 -26.27
CA ILE A 27 -10.48 -27.70 -25.00
C ILE A 27 -9.51 -26.52 -24.80
N PHE A 28 -8.74 -26.18 -25.82
CA PHE A 28 -7.81 -25.06 -25.79
C PHE A 28 -8.52 -23.71 -25.54
N LEU A 29 -9.68 -23.47 -26.17
CA LEU A 29 -10.47 -22.25 -25.95
C LEU A 29 -11.05 -22.17 -24.54
N VAL A 30 -11.48 -23.29 -23.97
CA VAL A 30 -11.95 -23.34 -22.57
C VAL A 30 -10.79 -23.03 -21.63
N PHE A 31 -9.63 -23.67 -21.81
CA PHE A 31 -8.43 -23.34 -21.03
C PHE A 31 -7.98 -21.88 -21.22
N LEU A 32 -8.07 -21.33 -22.43
CA LEU A 32 -7.74 -19.93 -22.71
C LEU A 32 -8.71 -18.98 -21.99
N ALA A 33 -10.00 -19.30 -21.95
CA ALA A 33 -11.00 -18.49 -21.24
C ALA A 33 -10.78 -18.51 -19.72
N PHE A 34 -10.45 -19.67 -19.15
CA PHE A 34 -10.04 -19.78 -17.74
C PHE A 34 -8.71 -19.04 -17.48
N TYR A 35 -7.74 -19.15 -18.38
CA TYR A 35 -6.43 -18.49 -18.26
C TYR A 35 -6.56 -16.96 -18.36
N VAL A 36 -7.38 -16.43 -19.26
CA VAL A 36 -7.65 -15.00 -19.39
C VAL A 36 -8.51 -14.48 -18.24
N GLY A 37 -9.42 -15.30 -17.70
CA GLY A 37 -10.25 -14.96 -16.53
C GLY A 37 -9.47 -14.93 -15.21
N GLU A 38 -8.55 -15.87 -15.00
CA GLU A 38 -7.73 -15.99 -13.78
C GLU A 38 -6.50 -15.07 -13.80
N ILE A 39 -5.96 -14.73 -14.98
CA ILE A 39 -4.77 -13.86 -15.15
C ILE A 39 -5.18 -12.44 -15.55
N TYR A 40 -6.38 -12.01 -15.21
CA TYR A 40 -6.62 -10.58 -15.11
C TYR A 40 -5.99 -10.09 -13.80
N CYS A 41 -4.65 -10.07 -13.78
CA CYS A 41 -3.88 -9.34 -12.78
C CYS A 41 -4.28 -7.88 -12.91
N THR A 42 -5.24 -7.44 -12.10
CA THR A 42 -5.38 -6.02 -11.84
C THR A 42 -4.06 -5.59 -11.21
N GLN A 43 -3.22 -4.88 -11.97
CA GLN A 43 -2.06 -4.22 -11.39
C GLN A 43 -2.60 -3.26 -10.33
N GLY A 44 -2.59 -3.71 -9.07
CA GLY A 44 -3.03 -2.90 -7.96
C GLY A 44 -2.26 -1.58 -7.98
N LYS A 45 -2.98 -0.47 -7.85
CA LYS A 45 -2.34 0.85 -7.74
C LYS A 45 -1.43 0.85 -6.52
N TYR A 46 -0.19 1.32 -6.68
CA TYR A 46 0.78 1.39 -5.58
C TYR A 46 1.62 2.67 -5.67
N CYS A 47 2.17 3.09 -4.52
CA CYS A 47 3.26 4.05 -4.47
C CYS A 47 4.57 3.36 -4.07
N LEU A 48 5.70 3.96 -4.45
CA LEU A 48 7.01 3.60 -3.91
C LEU A 48 7.35 4.54 -2.76
N LEU A 49 7.41 4.00 -1.54
CA LEU A 49 7.87 4.71 -0.34
C LEU A 49 9.23 4.12 0.07
N GLY A 50 10.31 4.81 -0.31
CA GLY A 50 11.65 4.24 -0.22
C GLY A 50 11.81 3.07 -1.19
N ASN A 51 12.14 1.89 -0.67
CA ASN A 51 12.29 0.66 -1.46
C ASN A 51 11.05 -0.26 -1.39
N TYR A 52 9.96 0.20 -0.79
CA TYR A 52 8.76 -0.61 -0.57
C TYR A 52 7.60 -0.16 -1.45
N ARG A 53 6.86 -1.14 -2.00
CA ARG A 53 5.58 -0.92 -2.66
C ARG A 53 4.48 -0.85 -1.61
N VAL A 54 3.73 0.24 -1.63
CA VAL A 54 2.64 0.51 -0.69
C VAL A 54 1.32 0.54 -1.45
N TYR A 55 0.39 -0.31 -1.02
CA TYR A 55 -0.90 -0.57 -1.66
C TYR A 55 -2.08 0.00 -0.84
N ASP A 56 -1.80 0.77 0.20
CA ASP A 56 -2.81 1.43 1.04
C ASP A 56 -2.48 2.92 1.24
N GLU A 57 -3.49 3.72 1.63
CA GLU A 57 -3.32 5.17 1.85
C GLU A 57 -2.93 5.55 3.29
N LYS A 58 -2.86 4.57 4.21
CA LYS A 58 -2.65 4.80 5.65
C LYS A 58 -1.17 4.69 6.04
N SER A 59 -0.46 3.79 5.36
CA SER A 59 0.96 3.57 5.51
C SER A 59 1.74 4.86 5.22
N HIS A 60 2.70 5.14 6.08
CA HIS A 60 3.58 6.29 5.93
C HIS A 60 5.02 5.92 6.22
N LEU A 61 5.93 6.74 5.69
CA LEU A 61 7.35 6.62 5.94
C LEU A 61 7.86 7.94 6.53
N ASP A 62 8.38 7.86 7.75
CA ASP A 62 9.08 8.98 8.40
C ASP A 62 10.56 8.94 8.05
N THR A 63 11.08 10.08 7.64
CA THR A 63 12.48 10.27 7.21
C THR A 63 13.14 11.38 8.01
N GLU A 64 14.43 11.24 8.28
CA GLU A 64 15.24 12.24 8.99
C GLU A 64 15.83 13.28 8.02
N ASN A 65 16.32 12.83 6.86
CA ASN A 65 16.87 13.71 5.83
C ASN A 65 16.28 13.37 4.44
N PRO A 66 15.44 14.25 3.84
CA PRO A 66 14.86 15.45 4.46
C PRO A 66 13.87 15.09 5.59
N CYS A 67 13.74 15.95 6.61
CA CYS A 67 12.82 15.71 7.72
C CYS A 67 11.36 15.82 7.27
N ALA A 68 10.75 14.68 6.96
CA ALA A 68 9.42 14.62 6.38
C ALA A 68 8.74 13.27 6.61
N ARG A 69 7.40 13.31 6.60
CA ARG A 69 6.53 12.14 6.51
C ARG A 69 5.98 12.01 5.10
N ARG A 70 6.04 10.81 4.53
CA ARG A 70 5.53 10.51 3.18
C ARG A 70 4.36 9.55 3.27
N TYR A 71 3.28 9.85 2.54
CA TYR A 71 2.08 9.03 2.47
C TYR A 71 1.83 8.60 1.02
N CYS A 72 1.27 7.41 0.83
CA CYS A 72 0.77 7.02 -0.47
C CYS A 72 -0.67 7.53 -0.66
N SER A 73 -0.97 8.12 -1.82
CA SER A 73 -2.34 8.36 -2.24
C SER A 73 -2.64 7.56 -3.49
N LEU A 74 -3.69 6.76 -3.43
CA LEU A 74 -4.12 5.80 -4.46
C LEU A 74 -5.37 6.30 -5.20
N LYS A 75 -5.49 7.63 -5.35
CA LYS A 75 -6.54 8.31 -6.11
C LYS A 75 -6.50 7.92 -7.61
N LYS A 76 -7.07 8.73 -8.49
CA LYS A 76 -7.12 8.45 -9.95
C LYS A 76 -5.74 8.04 -10.50
N GLN A 77 -4.69 8.77 -10.14
CA GLN A 77 -3.30 8.40 -10.38
C GLN A 77 -2.57 8.30 -9.03
N PRO A 78 -1.79 7.23 -8.77
CA PRO A 78 -1.02 7.10 -7.53
C PRO A 78 0.05 8.18 -7.42
N PHE A 79 0.14 8.84 -6.27
CA PHE A 79 1.20 9.80 -6.01
C PHE A 79 1.60 9.83 -4.53
N VAL A 80 2.83 10.25 -4.27
CA VAL A 80 3.34 10.39 -2.90
C VAL A 80 3.04 11.79 -2.38
N ARG A 81 2.30 11.88 -1.27
CA ARG A 81 2.09 13.14 -0.54
C ARG A 81 3.18 13.31 0.51
N ILE A 82 3.83 14.47 0.53
CA ILE A 82 4.93 14.77 1.46
C ILE A 82 4.48 15.82 2.47
N MET A 83 4.58 15.50 3.74
CA MET A 83 4.36 16.40 4.86
C MET A 83 5.72 16.81 5.43
N LYS A 84 6.04 18.10 5.31
CA LYS A 84 7.23 18.72 5.91
C LYS A 84 6.87 19.32 7.27
N CYS A 85 7.87 19.64 8.08
CA CYS A 85 7.70 20.24 9.41
C CYS A 85 6.75 21.46 9.43
N ARG A 86 6.84 22.38 8.46
CA ARG A 86 5.97 23.57 8.36
C ARG A 86 4.65 23.34 7.59
N SER A 87 4.33 22.09 7.23
CA SER A 87 3.09 21.80 6.50
C SER A 87 1.88 21.87 7.43
N GLN A 88 0.72 22.25 6.87
CA GLN A 88 -0.55 22.11 7.57
C GLN A 88 -0.81 20.64 7.89
N GLY A 89 -1.12 20.34 9.16
CA GLY A 89 -1.29 18.98 9.68
C GLY A 89 -0.04 18.33 10.25
N ALA A 90 1.13 18.96 10.15
CA ALA A 90 2.31 18.53 10.92
C ALA A 90 2.09 18.83 12.42
N PRO A 91 2.55 17.96 13.34
CA PRO A 91 2.32 18.13 14.78
C PRO A 91 2.93 19.44 15.27
N GLU A 92 2.21 20.16 16.12
CA GLU A 92 2.57 21.54 16.53
C GLU A 92 3.87 21.62 17.33
N CYS A 93 4.22 20.54 18.01
CA CYS A 93 5.39 20.43 18.86
C CYS A 93 6.02 19.03 18.72
N ARG A 94 7.23 18.88 19.27
CA ARG A 94 7.98 17.61 19.28
C ARG A 94 7.75 16.88 20.60
N ASP A 95 7.39 15.59 20.53
CA ASP A 95 7.30 14.75 21.72
C ASP A 95 8.71 14.35 22.20
N PRO A 96 9.13 14.75 23.42
CA PRO A 96 10.44 14.39 23.95
C PRO A 96 10.60 12.88 24.18
N ASN A 97 9.51 12.15 24.36
CA ASN A 97 9.52 10.71 24.63
C ASN A 97 9.50 9.87 23.35
N GLN A 98 9.36 10.49 22.18
CA GLN A 98 9.33 9.75 20.92
C GLN A 98 10.72 9.16 20.61
N GLU A 99 10.79 7.85 20.36
CA GLU A 99 12.03 7.17 20.01
C GLU A 99 12.52 7.53 18.59
N GLY A 100 13.85 7.45 18.39
CA GLY A 100 14.49 7.71 17.10
C GLY A 100 14.79 9.18 16.81
N SER A 101 15.10 9.47 15.54
CA SER A 101 15.52 10.79 15.02
C SER A 101 14.65 11.28 13.85
N ARG A 102 13.66 10.50 13.43
CA ARG A 102 12.85 10.77 12.22
C ARG A 102 11.75 11.80 12.50
N PHE A 103 11.02 12.19 11.45
CA PHE A 103 9.87 13.08 11.57
C PHE A 103 8.86 12.56 12.63
N PRO A 104 8.27 13.42 13.47
CA PRO A 104 8.46 14.87 13.58
C PRO A 104 9.64 15.32 14.46
N LYS A 105 10.39 14.40 15.08
CA LYS A 105 11.45 14.73 16.06
C LYS A 105 12.62 15.53 15.47
N CYS A 106 12.95 15.30 14.19
CA CYS A 106 13.93 16.10 13.45
C CYS A 106 13.47 17.54 13.10
N CYS A 107 12.23 17.95 13.41
CA CYS A 107 11.72 19.30 13.15
C CYS A 107 12.26 20.32 14.19
N THR A 108 13.53 20.71 14.06
CA THR A 108 14.22 21.60 15.01
C THR A 108 13.58 22.97 15.16
N GLU A 109 12.82 23.43 14.17
CA GLU A 109 12.08 24.69 14.22
C GLU A 109 10.85 24.66 15.13
N LYS A 110 10.40 23.48 15.59
CA LYS A 110 9.24 23.33 16.46
C LYS A 110 9.65 23.23 17.93
N PRO A 111 8.88 23.80 18.86
CA PRO A 111 9.16 23.66 20.29
C PRO A 111 8.95 22.21 20.76
N TRP A 112 9.50 21.89 21.92
CA TRP A 112 9.14 20.66 22.65
C TRP A 112 7.74 20.79 23.23
N CYS A 113 6.96 19.71 23.19
CA CYS A 113 5.61 19.70 23.73
C CYS A 113 5.59 19.84 25.25
N THR A 114 4.62 20.57 25.78
CA THR A 114 4.26 20.50 27.20
C THR A 114 3.49 19.21 27.50
N GLN A 115 3.41 18.82 28.78
CA GLN A 115 2.66 17.63 29.18
C GLN A 115 1.18 17.70 28.78
N GLU A 116 0.55 18.88 28.88
CA GLU A 116 -0.84 19.10 28.48
C GLU A 116 -1.02 18.92 26.95
N GLN A 117 -0.06 19.39 26.15
CA GLN A 117 -0.09 19.20 24.70
C GLN A 117 0.09 17.74 24.32
N LEU A 118 0.99 17.02 24.99
CA LEU A 118 1.17 15.57 24.80
C LEU A 118 -0.12 14.81 25.08
N GLU A 119 -0.78 15.13 26.19
CA GLU A 119 -2.03 14.48 26.58
C GLU A 119 -3.14 14.75 25.56
N LYS A 120 -3.27 16.00 25.08
CA LYS A 120 -4.22 16.34 24.00
C LYS A 120 -3.94 15.57 22.70
N MET A 121 -2.67 15.43 22.31
CA MET A 121 -2.32 14.66 21.11
C MET A 121 -2.65 13.18 21.27
N ARG A 122 -2.36 12.58 22.44
CA ARG A 122 -2.70 11.18 22.73
C ARG A 122 -4.20 10.93 22.71
N GLN A 123 -4.98 11.81 23.34
CA GLN A 123 -6.44 11.71 23.35
C GLN A 123 -7.02 11.83 21.94
N LYS A 124 -6.47 12.73 21.13
CA LYS A 124 -6.88 12.87 19.72
C LYS A 124 -6.58 11.60 18.91
N ASP A 125 -5.41 11.02 19.07
CA ASP A 125 -5.02 9.79 18.38
C ASP A 125 -5.93 8.61 18.77
N VAL A 126 -6.30 8.50 20.05
CA VAL A 126 -7.27 7.49 20.53
C VAL A 126 -8.64 7.72 19.90
N ALA A 127 -9.16 8.95 19.94
CA ALA A 127 -10.47 9.28 19.38
C ALA A 127 -10.54 9.04 17.86
N ASP A 128 -9.47 9.33 17.13
CA ASP A 128 -9.40 9.09 15.68
C ASP A 128 -9.37 7.60 15.36
N LYS A 129 -8.65 6.78 16.15
CA LYS A 129 -8.67 5.32 16.05
C LYS A 129 -10.04 4.73 16.38
N GLU A 130 -10.72 5.22 17.41
CA GLU A 130 -12.06 4.75 17.78
C GLU A 130 -13.08 5.03 16.67
N LYS A 131 -13.03 6.23 16.07
CA LYS A 131 -13.85 6.56 14.89
C LYS A 131 -13.58 5.61 13.73
N GLU A 132 -12.31 5.31 13.48
CA GLU A 132 -11.91 4.39 12.42
C GLU A 132 -12.48 2.97 12.66
N VAL A 133 -12.32 2.43 13.87
CA VAL A 133 -12.85 1.11 14.24
C VAL A 133 -14.36 1.08 14.10
N ARG A 134 -15.06 2.10 14.60
CA ARG A 134 -16.52 2.21 14.47
C ARG A 134 -16.96 2.23 13.01
N GLN A 135 -16.24 2.95 12.15
CA GLN A 135 -16.57 3.03 10.72
C GLN A 135 -16.30 1.72 9.99
N GLN A 136 -15.25 0.97 10.37
CA GLN A 136 -15.01 -0.37 9.85
C GLN A 136 -16.13 -1.34 10.22
N LEU A 137 -16.59 -1.32 11.49
CA LEU A 137 -17.71 -2.14 11.95
C LEU A 137 -19.00 -1.83 11.17
N LEU A 138 -19.30 -0.54 10.94
CA LEU A 138 -20.46 -0.12 10.16
C LEU A 138 -20.40 -0.56 8.69
N ASN A 139 -19.22 -0.56 8.08
CA ASN A 139 -19.05 -0.98 6.68
C ASN A 139 -18.98 -2.51 6.51
N SER A 140 -18.89 -3.26 7.61
CA SER A 140 -18.88 -4.73 7.62
C SER A 140 -20.26 -5.37 7.89
N LEU A 141 -21.27 -4.55 8.17
CA LEU A 141 -22.69 -4.93 8.29
C LEU A 141 -23.41 -4.71 6.96
#